data_AF-A0A847MIW1-F1
#
_entry.id   AF-A0A847MIW1-F1
#
_cell.length_a   1.000
_cell.length_b   1.000
_cell.length_c   1.000
_cell.angle_alpha   90.00
_cell.angle_beta   90.00
_cell.angle_gamma   90.00
#
_symmetry.space_group_name_H-M   'P 1'
#
loop_
_entity.id
_entity.type
_entity.pdbx_description
1 polymer ?
#
loop_
_entity_poly.entity_id
_entity_poly.type
_entity_poly.pdbx_seq_one_letter_code
_entity_poly.pdbx_strand_id
1 'polypeptide(L)'
;MKEKIINIFKTSTFKQTLITSSGTILSGIFGLVYYILSARILEPVGFGVFSVSTATIVEGVLSLFTNNPRRDRDYMHSIKIEMGRERKNLRNFVYSDNSPLREYYLNCNDLIIYTLVKNYFNAVSETLWINDDRSYIRKTVGIQALFDLLRKICTTALNSKDITKEYFLELLTPCKKINFSDNFIQASGKGRQRIRNCLEYKLKLKSKEDLKSEIADYIRLCDLENI
;
A
#
# COMPACT_ATOMS: atom_id res chain seq x y z
N MET A 1 50.97 -24.12 -4.28
CA MET A 1 49.65 -23.96 -4.93
C MET A 1 48.49 -24.00 -3.93
N LYS A 2 48.44 -24.98 -3.02
CA LYS A 2 47.45 -25.06 -1.92
C LYS A 2 47.40 -23.80 -1.02
N GLU A 3 48.55 -23.23 -0.66
CA GLU A 3 48.60 -22.03 0.18
C GLU A 3 48.02 -20.78 -0.49
N LYS A 4 48.23 -20.60 -1.81
CA LYS A 4 47.62 -19.51 -2.57
C LYS A 4 46.10 -19.63 -2.60
N ILE A 5 45.57 -20.85 -2.75
CA ILE A 5 44.14 -21.12 -2.71
C ILE A 5 43.57 -20.79 -1.33
N ILE A 6 44.20 -21.26 -0.25
CA ILE A 6 43.77 -20.98 1.13
C ILE A 6 43.77 -19.48 1.44
N ASN A 7 44.75 -18.74 0.93
CA ASN A 7 44.82 -17.29 1.10
C ASN A 7 43.73 -16.54 0.35
N ILE A 8 43.30 -17.03 -0.84
CA ILE A 8 42.15 -16.47 -1.58
C ILE A 8 40.86 -16.61 -0.77
N PHE A 9 40.62 -17.78 -0.16
CA PHE A 9 39.44 -18.01 0.71
C PHE A 9 39.43 -17.14 1.98
N LYS A 10 40.60 -16.66 2.44
CA LYS A 10 40.70 -15.77 3.62
C LYS A 10 40.48 -14.29 3.29
N THR A 11 40.46 -13.89 2.02
CA THR A 11 40.26 -12.49 1.63
C THR A 11 38.87 -11.97 1.98
N SER A 12 38.78 -10.69 2.35
CA SER A 12 37.51 -10.00 2.63
C SER A 12 36.59 -9.98 1.41
N THR A 13 37.17 -9.88 0.20
CA THR A 13 36.45 -9.93 -1.08
C THR A 13 35.73 -11.25 -1.28
N PHE A 14 36.41 -12.39 -1.04
CA PHE A 14 35.77 -13.70 -1.20
C PHE A 14 34.61 -13.89 -0.22
N LYS A 15 34.77 -13.46 1.04
CA LYS A 15 33.68 -13.48 2.02
C LYS A 15 32.49 -12.63 1.59
N GLN A 16 32.73 -11.43 1.05
CA GLN A 16 31.65 -10.56 0.54
C GLN A 16 30.94 -11.16 -0.67
N THR A 17 31.68 -11.67 -1.66
CA THR A 17 31.10 -12.36 -2.81
C THR A 17 30.25 -13.55 -2.37
N LEU A 18 30.73 -14.35 -1.41
CA LEU A 18 30.02 -15.53 -0.92
C LEU A 18 28.74 -15.16 -0.17
N ILE A 19 28.77 -14.10 0.64
CA ILE A 19 27.58 -13.55 1.30
C ILE A 19 26.56 -13.07 0.25
N THR A 20 26.99 -12.29 -0.75
CA THR A 20 26.08 -11.77 -1.79
C THR A 20 25.49 -12.91 -2.64
N SER A 21 26.32 -13.84 -3.11
CA SER A 21 25.87 -14.99 -3.91
C SER A 21 24.91 -15.88 -3.11
N SER A 22 25.22 -16.16 -1.84
CA SER A 22 24.31 -16.91 -0.97
C SER A 22 22.97 -16.18 -0.78
N GLY A 23 22.99 -14.86 -0.58
CA GLY A 23 21.80 -14.05 -0.43
C GLY A 23 20.91 -14.07 -1.68
N THR A 24 21.50 -13.98 -2.88
CA THR A 24 20.77 -14.07 -4.15
C THR A 24 20.15 -15.46 -4.34
N ILE A 25 20.90 -16.53 -4.04
CA ILE A 25 20.41 -17.91 -4.15
C ILE A 25 19.25 -18.14 -3.17
N LEU A 26 19.42 -17.76 -1.90
CA LEU A 26 18.37 -17.88 -0.89
C LEU A 26 17.13 -17.06 -1.28
N SER A 27 17.29 -15.83 -1.76
CA SER A 27 16.16 -15.01 -2.21
C SER A 27 15.44 -15.64 -3.40
N GLY A 28 16.16 -16.26 -4.34
CA GLY A 28 15.58 -17.00 -5.45
C GLY A 28 14.80 -18.23 -4.99
N ILE A 29 15.36 -19.01 -4.06
CA ILE A 29 14.68 -20.19 -3.48
C ILE A 29 13.42 -19.77 -2.72
N PHE A 30 13.48 -18.73 -1.89
CA PHE A 30 12.31 -18.20 -1.19
C PHE A 30 11.24 -17.69 -2.15
N GLY A 31 11.64 -17.04 -3.25
CA GLY A 31 10.73 -16.60 -4.31
C GLY A 31 10.02 -17.77 -4.98
N LEU A 32 10.75 -18.86 -5.29
CA LEU A 32 10.18 -20.07 -5.86
C LEU A 32 9.21 -20.76 -4.90
N VAL A 33 9.59 -20.91 -3.63
CA VAL A 33 8.73 -21.51 -2.59
C VAL A 33 7.47 -20.69 -2.38
N TYR A 34 7.59 -19.36 -2.29
CA TYR A 34 6.44 -18.46 -2.22
C TYR A 34 5.52 -18.66 -3.42
N TYR A 35 6.07 -18.69 -4.65
CA TYR A 35 5.26 -18.89 -5.85
C TYR A 35 4.50 -20.22 -5.84
N ILE A 36 5.15 -21.32 -5.45
CA ILE A 36 4.51 -22.65 -5.35
C ILE A 36 3.40 -22.65 -4.28
N LEU A 37 3.66 -22.05 -3.12
CA LEU A 37 2.67 -21.98 -2.03
C LEU A 37 1.49 -21.10 -2.41
N SER A 38 1.76 -19.93 -2.97
CA SER A 38 0.71 -19.05 -3.47
C SER A 38 -0.09 -19.75 -4.56
N ALA A 39 0.52 -20.42 -5.54
CA ALA A 39 -0.20 -21.12 -6.60
C ALA A 39 -1.02 -22.33 -6.11
N ARG A 40 -0.68 -22.92 -4.95
CA ARG A 40 -1.47 -23.97 -4.31
C ARG A 40 -2.61 -23.43 -3.44
N ILE A 41 -2.41 -22.28 -2.81
CA ILE A 41 -3.41 -21.64 -1.92
C ILE A 41 -4.42 -20.82 -2.73
N LEU A 42 -3.96 -20.16 -3.80
CA LEU A 42 -4.75 -19.38 -4.72
C LEU A 42 -4.89 -20.21 -6.00
N GLU A 43 -6.07 -20.78 -6.22
CA GLU A 43 -6.40 -21.47 -7.48
C GLU A 43 -6.01 -20.61 -8.71
N PRO A 44 -5.75 -21.22 -9.89
CA PRO A 44 -5.23 -20.53 -11.09
C PRO A 44 -6.03 -19.28 -11.51
N VAL A 45 -7.33 -19.27 -11.20
CA VAL A 45 -8.26 -18.18 -11.51
C VAL A 45 -7.98 -16.92 -10.67
N GLY A 46 -7.38 -17.05 -9.47
CA GLY A 46 -7.03 -15.91 -8.61
C GLY A 46 -5.72 -15.21 -8.98
N PHE A 47 -4.77 -15.93 -9.58
CA PHE A 47 -3.45 -15.40 -9.93
C PHE A 47 -3.47 -14.44 -11.13
N GLY A 48 -4.34 -14.68 -12.11
CA GLY A 48 -4.46 -13.84 -13.30
C GLY A 48 -5.28 -12.55 -13.09
N VAL A 49 -6.12 -12.51 -12.05
CA VAL A 49 -7.10 -11.43 -11.83
C VAL A 49 -6.56 -10.33 -10.91
N PHE A 50 -5.53 -10.63 -10.09
CA PHE A 50 -4.95 -9.68 -9.14
C PHE A 50 -3.44 -9.49 -9.36
N SER A 51 -3.08 -8.72 -10.38
CA SER A 51 -1.68 -8.38 -10.69
C SER A 51 -1.19 -7.19 -9.83
N VAL A 52 -1.18 -7.36 -8.51
CA VAL A 52 -0.71 -6.33 -7.57
C VAL A 52 0.56 -6.82 -6.91
N SER A 53 1.61 -6.00 -6.97
CA SER A 53 2.87 -6.31 -6.29
C SER A 53 2.67 -6.25 -4.77
N THR A 54 3.26 -7.19 -4.04
CA THR A 54 3.32 -7.15 -2.57
C THR A 54 3.91 -5.84 -2.06
N ALA A 55 4.87 -5.25 -2.81
CA ALA A 55 5.44 -3.94 -2.50
C ALA A 55 4.38 -2.83 -2.45
N THR A 56 3.36 -2.88 -3.31
CA THR A 56 2.27 -1.90 -3.33
C THR A 56 1.44 -1.94 -2.05
N ILE A 57 1.16 -3.14 -1.54
CA ILE A 57 0.44 -3.32 -0.28
C ILE A 57 1.30 -2.83 0.89
N VAL A 58 2.58 -3.21 0.92
CA VAL A 58 3.52 -2.80 1.97
C VAL A 58 3.68 -1.28 2.00
N GLU A 59 3.91 -0.64 0.85
CA GLU A 59 4.00 0.82 0.76
C GLU A 59 2.70 1.50 1.19
N GLY A 60 1.56 0.97 0.77
CA GLY A 60 0.24 1.46 1.16
C GLY A 60 0.04 1.45 2.67
N VAL A 61 0.33 0.31 3.31
CA VAL A 61 0.23 0.16 4.77
C VAL A 61 1.24 1.06 5.50
N LEU A 62 2.50 1.09 5.05
CA LEU A 62 3.53 1.97 5.62
C LEU A 62 3.10 3.44 5.58
N SER A 63 2.48 3.88 4.47
CA SER A 63 2.04 5.27 4.30
C SER A 63 1.00 5.73 5.33
N LEU A 64 0.36 4.80 6.04
CA LEU A 64 -0.60 5.11 7.09
C LEU A 64 0.09 5.50 8.41
N PHE A 65 1.31 5.06 8.68
CA PHE A 65 2.00 5.33 9.95
C PHE A 65 3.44 5.84 9.81
N THR A 66 3.93 6.01 8.58
CA THR A 66 5.19 6.70 8.31
C THR A 66 5.16 7.44 6.98
N ASN A 67 5.60 8.70 6.98
CA ASN A 67 5.83 9.47 5.76
C ASN A 67 7.30 9.36 5.28
N ASN A 68 8.17 8.69 6.05
CA ASN A 68 9.56 8.44 5.67
C ASN A 68 10.06 7.05 6.16
N PRO A 69 9.60 5.95 5.51
CA PRO A 69 9.96 4.58 5.91
C PRO A 69 11.47 4.33 5.92
N ARG A 70 12.21 4.96 4.99
CA ARG A 70 13.67 4.85 4.89
C ARG A 70 14.34 5.44 6.12
N ARG A 71 13.94 6.65 6.54
CA ARG A 71 14.51 7.31 7.71
C ARG A 71 14.21 6.53 8.99
N ASP A 72 12.96 6.07 9.16
CA ASP A 72 12.59 5.23 10.30
C ASP A 72 13.48 3.99 10.37
N ARG A 73 13.63 3.27 9.24
CA ARG A 73 14.49 2.09 9.15
C ARG A 73 15.95 2.39 9.48
N ASP A 74 16.52 3.41 8.84
CA ASP A 74 17.94 3.76 8.99
C ASP A 74 18.24 4.15 10.45
N TYR A 75 17.30 4.84 11.13
CA TYR A 75 17.42 5.12 12.56
C TYR A 75 17.30 3.88 13.43
N MET A 76 16.33 3.01 13.19
CA MET A 76 16.21 1.75 13.95
C MET A 76 17.48 0.91 13.82
N HIS A 77 18.14 0.94 12.66
CA HIS A 77 19.44 0.28 12.48
C HIS A 77 20.59 0.97 13.22
N SER A 78 20.54 2.29 13.42
CA SER A 78 21.54 3.02 14.21
C SER A 78 21.49 2.68 15.70
N ILE A 79 20.34 2.22 16.20
CA ILE A 79 20.21 1.75 17.59
C ILE A 79 20.92 0.41 17.75
N LYS A 80 21.84 0.35 18.71
CA LYS A 80 22.51 -0.89 19.12
C LYS A 80 21.46 -1.92 19.56
N ILE A 81 21.62 -3.17 19.15
CA ILE A 81 20.67 -4.25 19.46
C ILE A 81 20.45 -4.38 20.97
N GLU A 82 21.53 -4.23 21.75
CA GLU A 82 21.55 -4.28 23.22
C GLU A 82 20.67 -3.21 23.89
N MET A 83 20.43 -2.07 23.24
CA MET A 83 19.60 -0.98 23.77
C MET A 83 18.10 -1.18 23.51
N GLY A 84 17.73 -2.24 22.79
CA GLY A 84 16.35 -2.49 22.36
C GLY A 84 15.98 -1.67 21.13
N ARG A 85 15.37 -2.33 20.14
CA ARG A 85 14.85 -1.71 18.91
C ARG A 85 13.33 -1.65 18.98
N GLU A 86 12.81 -0.74 19.78
CA GLU A 86 11.38 -0.57 19.98
C GLU A 86 10.80 0.54 19.10
N ARG A 87 9.54 0.41 18.69
CA ARG A 87 8.88 1.42 17.86
C ARG A 87 8.81 2.78 18.56
N LYS A 88 8.68 2.80 19.89
CA LYS A 88 8.71 4.02 20.71
C LYS A 88 10.01 4.82 20.56
N ASN A 89 11.13 4.20 20.19
CA ASN A 89 12.38 4.93 19.96
C ASN A 89 12.24 5.95 18.83
N LEU A 90 11.34 5.72 17.88
CA LEU A 90 11.05 6.64 16.79
C LEU A 90 10.34 7.93 17.21
N ARG A 91 9.89 8.04 18.48
CA ARG A 91 9.37 9.30 19.05
C ARG A 91 10.45 10.37 19.20
N ASN A 92 11.70 9.96 19.35
CA ASN A 92 12.81 10.87 19.65
C ASN A 92 13.31 11.64 18.41
N PHE A 93 12.59 11.58 17.29
CA PHE A 93 12.95 12.29 16.07
C PHE A 93 12.44 13.73 16.06
N VAL A 94 13.31 14.66 15.66
CA VAL A 94 12.93 16.04 15.29
C VAL A 94 12.43 16.05 13.84
N TYR A 95 11.40 15.26 13.55
CA TYR A 95 10.78 15.20 12.24
C TYR A 95 9.26 15.09 12.39
N SER A 96 8.52 15.91 11.65
CA SER A 96 7.07 15.86 11.66
C SER A 96 6.55 14.71 10.80
N ASP A 97 6.00 13.70 11.48
CA ASP A 97 5.24 12.64 10.86
C ASP A 97 3.75 12.91 11.03
N ASN A 98 3.08 13.25 9.93
CA ASN A 98 1.65 13.54 9.91
C ASN A 98 0.83 12.33 9.43
N SER A 99 1.40 11.12 9.52
CA SER A 99 0.70 9.90 9.12
C SER A 99 -0.36 9.55 10.16
N PRO A 100 -1.59 9.23 9.72
CA PRO A 100 -2.76 9.15 10.59
C PRO A 100 -2.68 8.07 11.68
N LEU A 101 -1.92 6.99 11.43
CA LEU A 101 -1.76 5.86 12.35
C LEU A 101 -0.41 5.86 13.09
N ARG A 102 0.36 6.96 13.02
CA ARG A 102 1.70 7.04 13.63
C ARG A 102 1.69 6.65 15.11
N GLU A 103 0.78 7.24 15.89
CA GLU A 103 0.69 6.99 17.33
C GLU A 103 0.32 5.53 17.65
N TYR A 104 -0.57 4.92 16.88
CA TYR A 104 -0.93 3.51 17.06
C TYR A 104 0.27 2.59 16.78
N TYR A 105 1.05 2.90 15.73
CA TYR A 105 2.26 2.14 15.41
C TYR A 105 3.32 2.25 16.51
N LEU A 106 3.59 3.48 16.99
CA LEU A 106 4.57 3.75 18.05
C LEU A 106 4.21 3.07 19.37
N ASN A 107 2.92 2.90 19.65
CA ASN A 107 2.38 2.23 20.83
C ASN A 107 2.11 0.73 20.61
N CYS A 108 2.60 0.15 19.52
CA CYS A 108 2.43 -1.29 19.19
C CYS A 108 0.96 -1.75 19.10
N ASN A 109 0.03 -0.85 18.77
CA ASN A 109 -1.39 -1.17 18.61
C ASN A 109 -1.68 -1.70 17.20
N ASP A 110 -1.09 -2.85 16.88
CA ASP A 110 -1.19 -3.49 15.57
C ASP A 110 -2.62 -3.96 15.25
N LEU A 111 -3.41 -4.28 16.28
CA LEU A 111 -4.79 -4.73 16.11
C LEU A 111 -5.65 -3.64 15.48
N ILE A 112 -5.51 -2.37 15.90
CA ILE A 112 -6.26 -1.26 15.30
C ILE A 112 -5.85 -1.05 13.84
N ILE A 113 -4.54 -1.04 13.55
CA ILE A 113 -4.03 -0.85 12.19
C ILE A 113 -4.56 -1.96 11.27
N TYR A 114 -4.44 -3.21 11.70
CA TYR A 114 -4.92 -4.37 10.96
C TYR A 114 -6.43 -4.33 10.75
N THR A 115 -7.21 -4.08 11.80
CA THR A 115 -8.68 -4.08 11.75
C THR A 115 -9.19 -2.99 10.82
N LEU A 116 -8.62 -1.78 10.89
CA LEU A 116 -8.99 -0.65 10.05
C LEU A 116 -8.72 -0.96 8.57
N VAL A 117 -7.51 -1.44 8.24
CA VAL A 117 -7.15 -1.77 6.86
C VAL A 117 -8.03 -2.92 6.33
N LYS A 118 -8.23 -3.98 7.14
CA LYS A 118 -9.07 -5.13 6.77
C LYS A 118 -10.52 -4.70 6.50
N ASN A 119 -11.14 -3.97 7.42
CA ASN A 119 -12.54 -3.57 7.28
C ASN A 119 -12.75 -2.62 6.10
N TYR A 120 -11.81 -1.70 5.88
CA TYR A 120 -11.82 -0.84 4.70
C TYR A 120 -11.76 -1.63 3.40
N PHE A 121 -10.79 -2.54 3.25
CA PHE A 121 -10.65 -3.31 2.00
C PHE A 121 -11.78 -4.34 1.79
N ASN A 122 -12.38 -4.86 2.87
CA ASN A 122 -13.62 -5.65 2.76
C ASN A 122 -14.77 -4.81 2.19
N ALA A 123 -14.96 -3.58 2.69
CA ALA A 123 -15.95 -2.67 2.14
C ALA A 123 -15.65 -2.28 0.68
N VAL A 124 -14.38 -2.05 0.33
CA VAL A 124 -13.96 -1.80 -1.06
C VAL A 124 -14.32 -2.99 -1.96
N SER A 125 -14.05 -4.22 -1.51
CA SER A 125 -14.37 -5.43 -2.27
C SER A 125 -15.87 -5.55 -2.53
N GLU A 126 -16.70 -5.22 -1.54
CA GLU A 126 -18.17 -5.27 -1.63
C GLU A 126 -18.80 -4.07 -2.35
N THR A 127 -18.01 -3.04 -2.72
CA THR A 127 -18.54 -1.81 -3.33
C THR A 127 -17.91 -1.47 -4.67
N LEU A 128 -16.58 -1.38 -4.73
CA LEU A 128 -15.85 -0.87 -5.90
C LEU A 128 -15.34 -2.00 -6.80
N TRP A 129 -15.27 -3.22 -6.29
CA TRP A 129 -14.77 -4.38 -7.04
C TRP A 129 -15.91 -5.25 -7.57
N ILE A 130 -17.14 -4.77 -7.69
CA ILE A 130 -18.26 -5.67 -8.04
C ILE A 130 -18.27 -6.02 -9.53
N ASN A 131 -17.85 -5.10 -10.40
CA ASN A 131 -18.10 -5.21 -11.84
C ASN A 131 -16.84 -4.88 -12.64
N ASP A 132 -16.31 -5.89 -13.36
CA ASP A 132 -15.26 -5.81 -14.37
C ASP A 132 -13.81 -6.10 -13.90
N ASP A 133 -13.28 -7.24 -14.37
CA ASP A 133 -11.88 -7.64 -14.18
C ASP A 133 -10.89 -6.73 -14.92
N ARG A 134 -11.36 -5.97 -15.93
CA ARG A 134 -10.52 -4.99 -16.66
C ARG A 134 -10.34 -3.69 -15.90
N SER A 135 -11.13 -3.49 -14.85
CA SER A 135 -11.17 -2.27 -14.05
C SER A 135 -9.82 -1.92 -13.43
N TYR A 136 -9.40 -0.67 -13.59
CA TYR A 136 -8.12 -0.20 -13.05
C TYR A 136 -8.11 -0.09 -11.52
N ILE A 137 -9.27 -0.09 -10.85
CA ILE A 137 -9.38 -0.03 -9.38
C ILE A 137 -8.79 -1.26 -8.69
N ARG A 138 -8.79 -2.42 -9.37
CA ARG A 138 -8.21 -3.68 -8.90
C ARG A 138 -6.74 -3.85 -9.27
N LYS A 139 -6.21 -2.97 -10.14
CA LYS A 139 -4.80 -2.97 -10.55
C LYS A 139 -3.95 -2.19 -9.55
N THR A 140 -2.63 -2.30 -9.67
CA THR A 140 -1.65 -1.59 -8.82
C THR A 140 -1.99 -0.10 -8.63
N VAL A 141 -2.34 0.63 -9.69
CA VAL A 141 -2.70 2.06 -9.61
C VAL A 141 -3.98 2.31 -8.80
N GLY A 142 -4.94 1.39 -8.85
CA GLY A 142 -6.17 1.43 -8.07
C GLY A 142 -5.93 1.16 -6.60
N ILE A 143 -5.16 0.12 -6.28
CA ILE A 143 -4.76 -0.18 -4.90
C ILE A 143 -4.01 1.00 -4.27
N GLN A 144 -3.07 1.61 -5.01
CA GLN A 144 -2.38 2.81 -4.55
C GLN A 144 -3.35 3.97 -4.28
N ALA A 145 -4.32 4.21 -5.17
CA ALA A 145 -5.33 5.25 -4.99
C ALA A 145 -6.26 4.97 -3.79
N LEU A 146 -6.57 3.70 -3.51
CA LEU A 146 -7.36 3.28 -2.35
C LEU A 146 -6.60 3.53 -1.04
N PHE A 147 -5.30 3.25 -0.99
CA PHE A 147 -4.48 3.64 0.18
C PHE A 147 -4.35 5.15 0.34
N ASP A 148 -4.22 5.90 -0.76
CA ASP A 148 -4.24 7.37 -0.70
C ASP A 148 -5.55 7.90 -0.12
N LEU A 149 -6.67 7.31 -0.52
CA LEU A 149 -7.98 7.66 0.03
C LEU A 149 -8.06 7.27 1.52
N LEU A 150 -7.68 6.04 1.86
CA LEU A 150 -7.71 5.54 3.24
C LEU A 150 -6.93 6.48 4.17
N ARG A 151 -5.75 6.93 3.75
CA ARG A 151 -4.93 7.89 4.50
C ARG A 151 -5.67 9.20 4.81
N LYS A 152 -6.56 9.66 3.94
CA LYS A 152 -7.37 10.87 4.16
C LYS A 152 -8.56 10.64 5.09
N ILE A 153 -9.25 9.50 4.96
CA ILE A 153 -10.50 9.23 5.69
C ILE A 153 -10.28 8.56 7.05
N CYS A 154 -9.13 7.92 7.27
CA CYS A 154 -8.90 7.14 8.49
C CYS A 154 -8.86 8.00 9.75
N THR A 155 -8.39 9.25 9.69
CA THR A 155 -8.46 10.17 10.84
C THR A 155 -9.91 10.43 11.24
N THR A 156 -10.81 10.62 10.26
CA THR A 156 -12.24 10.79 10.50
C THR A 156 -12.86 9.55 11.14
N ALA A 157 -12.54 8.36 10.62
CA ALA A 157 -13.01 7.08 11.16
C ALA A 157 -12.53 6.83 12.60
N LEU A 158 -11.27 7.18 12.91
CA LEU A 158 -10.72 7.08 14.26
C LEU A 158 -11.37 8.07 15.22
N ASN A 159 -11.63 9.30 14.77
CA ASN A 159 -12.29 10.33 15.57
C ASN A 159 -13.76 9.99 15.85
N SER A 160 -14.46 9.39 14.89
CA SER A 160 -15.82 8.85 15.10
C SER A 160 -15.82 7.56 15.91
N LYS A 161 -14.65 6.98 16.22
CA LYS A 161 -14.46 5.68 16.87
C LYS A 161 -15.19 4.54 16.16
N ASP A 162 -15.36 4.67 14.85
CA ASP A 162 -16.02 3.68 14.02
C ASP A 162 -15.09 3.28 12.87
N ILE A 163 -14.52 2.08 13.01
CA ILE A 163 -13.66 1.44 12.01
C ILE A 163 -14.30 0.15 11.48
N THR A 164 -15.62 0.01 11.65
CA THR A 164 -16.38 -1.16 11.19
C THR A 164 -16.40 -1.25 9.67
N LYS A 165 -16.71 -2.43 9.13
CA LYS A 165 -16.88 -2.61 7.68
C LYS A 165 -18.07 -1.78 7.20
N GLU A 166 -19.15 -1.74 7.99
CA GLU A 166 -20.41 -1.07 7.70
C GLU A 166 -20.22 0.44 7.53
N TYR A 167 -19.44 1.07 8.42
CA TYR A 167 -19.04 2.47 8.28
C TYR A 167 -18.37 2.75 6.92
N PHE A 168 -17.38 1.94 6.54
CA PHE A 168 -16.70 2.12 5.26
C PHE A 168 -17.61 1.78 4.07
N LEU A 169 -18.53 0.83 4.21
CA LEU A 169 -19.50 0.48 3.17
C LEU A 169 -20.45 1.65 2.88
N GLU A 170 -20.98 2.27 3.93
CA GLU A 170 -21.82 3.46 3.82
C GLU A 170 -21.05 4.60 3.19
N LEU A 171 -19.83 4.87 3.68
CA LEU A 171 -18.94 5.90 3.13
C LEU A 171 -18.66 5.68 1.64
N LEU A 172 -18.37 4.46 1.20
CA LEU A 172 -18.01 4.14 -0.20
C LEU A 172 -19.23 3.99 -1.13
N THR A 173 -20.45 3.95 -0.60
CA THR A 173 -21.67 3.75 -1.41
C THR A 173 -21.83 4.77 -2.56
N PRO A 174 -21.57 6.08 -2.38
CA PRO A 174 -21.62 7.05 -3.48
C PRO A 174 -20.64 6.78 -4.63
N CYS A 175 -19.59 5.97 -4.39
CA CYS A 175 -18.54 5.66 -5.36
C CYS A 175 -18.88 4.44 -6.26
N LYS A 176 -19.94 3.69 -5.95
CA LYS A 176 -20.30 2.44 -6.66
C LYS A 176 -20.52 2.61 -8.17
N LYS A 177 -20.99 3.78 -8.60
CA LYS A 177 -21.30 4.09 -10.00
C LYS A 177 -20.08 4.56 -10.82
N ILE A 178 -18.91 4.71 -10.22
CA ILE A 178 -17.72 5.20 -10.95
C ILE A 178 -17.29 4.13 -11.96
N ASN A 179 -17.15 4.52 -13.23
CA ASN A 179 -16.65 3.64 -14.28
C ASN A 179 -15.11 3.56 -14.25
N PHE A 180 -14.56 2.60 -13.49
CA PHE A 180 -13.11 2.42 -13.38
C PHE A 180 -12.44 1.70 -14.57
N SER A 181 -13.21 1.27 -15.57
CA SER A 181 -12.72 0.59 -16.78
C SER A 181 -12.54 1.54 -17.96
N ASP A 182 -12.88 2.81 -17.77
CA ASP A 182 -12.82 3.81 -18.81
C ASP A 182 -11.40 4.07 -19.35
N ASN A 183 -11.29 4.38 -20.64
CA ASN A 183 -10.01 4.69 -21.30
C ASN A 183 -9.33 5.97 -20.77
N PHE A 184 -10.07 6.84 -20.08
CA PHE A 184 -9.46 7.94 -19.35
C PHE A 184 -8.58 7.46 -18.19
N ILE A 185 -8.82 6.27 -17.65
CA ILE A 185 -7.96 5.69 -16.62
C ILE A 185 -6.93 4.78 -17.31
N GLN A 186 -5.68 4.86 -16.85
CA GLN A 186 -4.54 4.13 -17.41
C GLN A 186 -3.68 3.56 -16.28
N ALA A 187 -2.87 2.54 -16.57
CA ALA A 187 -1.94 1.95 -15.62
C ALA A 187 -0.68 2.82 -15.41
N SER A 188 -0.86 4.09 -15.05
CA SER A 188 0.23 5.05 -14.79
C SER A 188 -0.06 5.89 -13.54
N GLY A 189 0.93 6.69 -13.10
CA GLY A 189 0.76 7.62 -11.98
C GLY A 189 -0.39 8.62 -12.21
N LYS A 190 -0.64 9.04 -13.47
CA LYS A 190 -1.80 9.88 -13.81
C LYS A 190 -3.12 9.13 -13.60
N GLY A 191 -3.15 7.83 -13.90
CA GLY A 191 -4.32 6.98 -13.63
C GLY A 191 -4.62 6.84 -12.15
N ARG A 192 -3.61 6.60 -11.30
CA ARG A 192 -3.75 6.64 -9.83
C ARG A 192 -4.38 7.96 -9.37
N GLN A 193 -3.87 9.09 -9.89
CA GLN A 193 -4.40 10.42 -9.55
C GLN A 193 -5.87 10.59 -9.96
N ARG A 194 -6.24 10.12 -11.16
CA ARG A 194 -7.61 10.16 -11.69
C ARG A 194 -8.56 9.33 -10.85
N ILE A 195 -8.20 8.08 -10.53
CA ILE A 195 -8.99 7.21 -9.63
C ILE A 195 -9.20 7.91 -8.28
N ARG A 196 -8.12 8.40 -7.68
CA ARG A 196 -8.18 9.11 -6.40
C ARG A 196 -9.10 10.33 -6.46
N ASN A 197 -9.01 11.12 -7.53
CA ASN A 197 -9.86 12.30 -7.73
C ASN A 197 -11.35 11.94 -7.85
N CYS A 198 -11.69 10.89 -8.60
CA CYS A 198 -13.07 10.40 -8.70
C CYS A 198 -13.64 10.02 -7.32
N LEU A 199 -12.86 9.26 -6.55
CA LEU A 199 -13.23 8.85 -5.20
C LEU A 199 -13.39 10.05 -4.27
N GLU A 200 -12.38 10.92 -4.19
CA GLU A 200 -12.41 12.11 -3.33
C GLU A 200 -13.57 13.05 -3.68
N TYR A 201 -13.87 13.21 -4.97
CA TYR A 201 -15.00 14.01 -5.43
C TYR A 201 -16.34 13.39 -4.97
N LYS A 202 -16.57 12.10 -5.19
CA LYS A 202 -17.80 11.41 -4.76
C LYS A 202 -18.00 11.43 -3.25
N LEU A 203 -16.91 11.50 -2.50
CA LEU A 203 -16.91 11.63 -1.04
C LEU A 203 -16.92 13.09 -0.54
N LYS A 204 -17.06 14.07 -1.45
CA LYS A 204 -17.08 15.51 -1.13
C LYS A 204 -15.81 16.00 -0.41
N LEU A 205 -14.68 15.31 -0.61
CA LEU A 205 -13.36 15.72 -0.13
C LEU A 205 -12.66 16.67 -1.11
N LYS A 206 -13.19 16.79 -2.33
CA LYS A 206 -12.78 17.72 -3.39
C LYS A 206 -13.98 18.34 -4.05
N SER A 207 -13.83 19.58 -4.50
CA SER A 207 -14.83 20.29 -5.28
C SER A 207 -14.60 20.12 -6.79
N LYS A 208 -15.50 20.68 -7.62
CA LYS A 208 -15.35 20.66 -9.09
C LYS A 208 -14.11 21.45 -9.53
N GLU A 209 -13.79 22.54 -8.82
CA GLU A 209 -12.65 23.42 -9.11
C GLU A 209 -11.30 22.70 -8.95
N ASP A 210 -11.22 21.74 -8.02
CA ASP A 210 -10.02 20.91 -7.80
C ASP A 210 -9.72 19.97 -8.98
N LEU A 211 -10.70 19.68 -9.84
CA LEU A 211 -10.59 18.74 -10.96
C LEU A 211 -10.01 19.36 -12.25
N LYS A 212 -9.81 20.68 -12.29
CA LYS A 212 -9.13 21.44 -13.37
C LYS A 212 -9.58 21.06 -14.80
N SER A 213 -8.65 21.05 -15.77
CA SER A 213 -8.91 21.00 -17.22
C SER A 213 -9.50 19.69 -17.77
N GLU A 214 -9.80 18.70 -16.92
CA GLU A 214 -10.33 17.39 -17.33
C GLU A 214 -11.76 17.13 -16.79
N ILE A 215 -12.50 18.19 -16.42
CA ILE A 215 -13.85 18.09 -15.81
C ILE A 215 -14.82 17.25 -16.67
N ALA A 216 -14.81 17.41 -17.99
CA ALA A 216 -15.71 16.66 -18.88
C ALA A 216 -15.53 15.14 -18.77
N ASP A 217 -14.28 14.67 -18.65
CA ASP A 217 -13.98 13.26 -18.43
C ASP A 217 -14.43 12.80 -17.03
N TYR A 218 -14.19 13.60 -16.00
CA TYR A 218 -14.64 13.28 -14.64
C TYR A 218 -16.17 13.22 -14.54
N ILE A 219 -16.89 14.10 -15.24
CA ILE A 219 -18.37 14.06 -15.33
C ILE A 219 -18.82 12.71 -15.90
N ARG A 220 -18.22 12.31 -17.01
CA ARG A 220 -18.51 11.05 -17.71
C ARG A 220 -18.17 9.82 -16.86
N LEU A 221 -17.06 9.83 -16.13
CA LEU A 221 -16.61 8.73 -15.26
C LEU A 221 -17.45 8.55 -14.02
N CYS A 222 -17.81 9.66 -13.38
CA CYS A 222 -18.45 9.66 -12.09
C CYS A 222 -19.98 9.70 -12.21
N ASP A 223 -20.57 9.71 -13.41
CA ASP A 223 -22.00 9.95 -13.58
C ASP A 223 -22.43 11.20 -12.80
N LEU A 224 -21.72 12.30 -13.05
CA LEU A 224 -22.07 13.59 -12.47
C LEU A 224 -23.27 14.09 -13.27
N GLU A 225 -24.47 13.89 -12.74
CA GLU A 225 -25.65 14.58 -13.27
C GLU A 225 -25.29 16.06 -13.44
N ASN A 226 -25.55 16.59 -14.63
CA ASN A 226 -25.38 18.00 -14.96
C ASN A 226 -26.35 18.80 -14.08
N ILE A 227 -25.91 19.11 -12.86
CA ILE A 227 -26.47 20.17 -12.00
C ILE A 227 -25.61 21.41 -12.22
#